data_AF-A0AAW1X4V9-F1
#
_entry.id   AF-A0AAW1X4V9-F1
#
_cell.length_a   1.000
_cell.length_b   1.000
_cell.length_c   1.000
_cell.angle_alpha   90.00
_cell.angle_beta   90.00
_cell.angle_gamma   90.00
#
_symmetry.space_group_name_H-M   'P 1'
#
loop_
_entity.id
_entity.type
_entity.pdbx_description
1 polymer ?
#
loop_
_entity_poly.entity_id
_entity_poly.type
_entity_poly.pdbx_seq_one_letter_code
_entity_poly.pdbx_strand_id
1 'polypeptide(L)'
;MDKSSNPPMRLCQSLFLLLLPDTKTPILPWLLIFAAELLLSFEWLLTQAFRWRPVSRTVFPERLPEDDKLPAVDVFICTADPEKEPPVLVMNTVISAMALDYPPEKLHVYLSDDGGADVTLKGMREAWRFAKWWIPFCKSKFTRWVTCQMSLGH
;
A
#
# COMPACT_ATOMS: atom_id res chain seq x y z
N MET A 1 -6.33 -10.83 -8.71
CA MET A 1 -7.38 -9.90 -9.13
C MET A 1 -6.91 -9.20 -10.40
N ASP A 2 -7.10 -9.83 -11.56
CA ASP A 2 -6.82 -9.22 -12.87
C ASP A 2 -8.16 -9.13 -13.60
N LYS A 3 -8.69 -7.91 -13.75
CA LYS A 3 -9.94 -7.62 -14.47
C LYS A 3 -9.72 -6.67 -15.65
N SER A 4 -8.48 -6.45 -16.08
CA SER A 4 -8.20 -5.49 -17.16
C SER A 4 -7.12 -5.98 -18.12
N SER A 5 -7.37 -7.15 -18.70
CA SER A 5 -6.57 -7.70 -19.80
C SER A 5 -7.08 -7.30 -21.20
N ASN A 6 -7.97 -6.30 -21.29
CA ASN A 6 -8.37 -5.77 -22.60
C ASN A 6 -7.39 -4.65 -22.98
N PRO A 7 -6.73 -4.71 -24.16
CA PRO A 7 -5.89 -3.62 -24.61
C PRO A 7 -6.75 -2.36 -24.82
N PRO A 8 -6.24 -1.16 -24.46
CA PRO A 8 -6.98 0.10 -24.60
C PRO A 8 -7.44 0.37 -26.05
N MET A 9 -6.80 -0.28 -27.03
CA MET A 9 -7.17 -0.22 -28.45
C MET A 9 -8.62 -0.63 -28.75
N ARG A 10 -9.27 -1.49 -27.94
CA ARG A 10 -10.63 -1.99 -28.26
C ARG A 10 -11.76 -0.99 -27.99
N LEU A 11 -11.58 -0.06 -27.06
CA LEU A 11 -12.60 0.94 -26.71
C LEU A 11 -12.62 2.13 -27.69
N CYS A 12 -11.44 2.61 -28.13
CA CYS A 12 -11.36 3.71 -29.10
C CYS A 12 -11.78 3.30 -30.51
N GLN A 13 -11.48 2.07 -30.95
CA GLN A 13 -11.94 1.57 -32.27
C GLN A 13 -13.47 1.55 -32.40
N SER A 14 -14.18 1.28 -31.29
CA SER A 14 -15.66 1.30 -31.29
C SER A 14 -16.23 2.72 -31.34
N LEU A 15 -15.51 3.71 -30.77
CA LEU A 15 -15.89 5.13 -30.83
C LEU A 15 -15.55 5.75 -32.20
N PHE A 16 -14.49 5.27 -32.85
CA PHE A 16 -14.03 5.67 -34.18
C PHE A 16 -15.04 5.36 -35.30
N LEU A 17 -15.75 4.22 -35.21
CA LEU A 17 -16.78 3.84 -36.18
C LEU A 17 -18.08 4.67 -36.07
N LEU A 18 -18.36 5.26 -34.90
CA LEU A 18 -19.54 6.09 -34.68
C LEU A 18 -19.36 7.55 -35.13
N LEU A 19 -18.15 7.96 -35.50
CA LEU A 19 -17.79 9.33 -35.87
C LEU A 19 -17.34 9.47 -37.34
N LEU A 20 -17.77 8.56 -38.22
CA LEU A 20 -17.58 8.75 -39.67
C LEU A 20 -18.37 9.98 -40.16
N PRO A 21 -17.83 10.68 -41.18
CA PRO A 21 -17.67 12.11 -41.14
C PRO A 21 -18.77 12.85 -41.89
N ASP A 22 -19.22 13.97 -41.35
CA ASP A 22 -19.71 15.05 -42.20
C ASP A 22 -18.50 15.75 -42.86
N THR A 23 -18.67 16.14 -44.12
CA THR A 23 -17.65 16.28 -45.18
C THR A 23 -16.66 17.45 -45.04
N LYS A 24 -16.34 17.92 -43.82
CA LYS A 24 -15.38 19.01 -43.57
C LYS A 24 -14.59 18.82 -42.26
N THR A 25 -13.93 17.69 -42.08
CA THR A 25 -13.15 17.45 -40.86
C THR A 25 -11.76 18.11 -40.93
N PRO A 26 -11.38 18.99 -39.98
CA PRO A 26 -10.04 19.56 -39.91
C PRO A 26 -8.99 18.47 -39.65
N ILE A 27 -7.82 18.59 -40.27
CA ILE A 27 -6.72 17.60 -40.22
C ILE A 27 -6.09 17.51 -38.82
N LEU A 28 -6.15 18.60 -38.05
CA LEU A 28 -5.52 18.71 -36.72
C LEU A 28 -6.09 17.71 -35.69
N PRO A 29 -7.42 17.61 -35.45
CA PRO A 29 -7.97 16.60 -34.55
C PRO A 29 -7.62 15.16 -34.92
N TRP A 30 -7.57 14.86 -36.22
CA TRP A 30 -7.20 13.54 -36.72
C TRP A 30 -5.76 13.18 -36.39
N LEU A 31 -4.82 14.12 -36.59
CA LEU A 31 -3.42 13.93 -36.21
C LEU A 31 -3.23 13.80 -34.69
N LEU A 32 -3.99 14.56 -33.90
CA LEU A 32 -3.94 14.49 -32.44
C LEU A 32 -4.45 13.14 -31.91
N ILE A 33 -5.55 12.63 -32.47
CA ILE A 33 -6.10 11.31 -32.11
C ILE A 33 -5.11 10.21 -32.50
N PHE A 34 -4.54 10.27 -33.71
CA PHE A 34 -3.53 9.31 -34.17
C PHE A 34 -2.27 9.32 -33.29
N ALA A 35 -1.79 10.51 -32.92
CA ALA A 35 -0.65 10.65 -32.01
C ALA A 35 -0.95 10.09 -30.61
N ALA A 36 -2.16 10.33 -30.09
CA ALA A 36 -2.59 9.78 -28.79
C ALA A 36 -2.66 8.24 -28.82
N GLU A 37 -3.17 7.64 -29.89
CA GLU A 37 -3.20 6.17 -30.04
C GLU A 37 -1.78 5.57 -30.15
N LEU A 38 -0.87 6.26 -30.84
CA LEU A 38 0.52 5.83 -30.95
C LEU A 38 1.25 5.89 -29.60
N LEU A 39 1.03 6.93 -28.80
CA LEU A 39 1.59 7.04 -27.45
C LEU A 39 1.01 5.98 -26.51
N LEU A 40 -0.31 5.80 -26.48
CA LEU A 40 -0.96 4.79 -25.63
C LEU A 40 -0.57 3.36 -26.00
N SER A 41 -0.41 3.06 -27.29
CA SER A 41 0.06 1.74 -27.75
C SER A 41 1.53 1.50 -27.41
N PHE A 42 2.37 2.54 -27.49
CA PHE A 42 3.77 2.48 -27.08
C PHE A 42 3.90 2.26 -25.56
N GLU A 43 3.15 3.00 -24.74
CA GLU A 43 3.10 2.78 -23.28
C GLU A 43 2.62 1.37 -22.95
N TRP A 44 1.56 0.88 -23.62
CA TRP A 44 1.08 -0.48 -23.43
C TRP A 44 2.16 -1.52 -23.77
N LEU A 45 2.89 -1.34 -24.86
CA LEU A 45 4.00 -2.23 -25.24
C LEU A 45 5.11 -2.24 -24.18
N LEU A 46 5.48 -1.07 -23.65
CA LEU A 46 6.46 -0.96 -22.57
C LEU A 46 5.97 -1.66 -21.29
N THR A 47 4.67 -1.59 -20.97
CA THR A 47 4.13 -2.29 -19.79
C THR A 47 4.13 -3.83 -19.95
N GLN A 48 4.05 -4.37 -21.17
CA GLN A 48 4.14 -5.82 -21.38
C GLN A 48 5.51 -6.37 -21.00
N ALA A 49 6.59 -5.58 -21.17
CA ALA A 49 7.94 -6.00 -20.79
C ALA A 49 8.05 -6.35 -19.29
N PHE A 50 7.38 -5.59 -18.42
CA PHE A 50 7.36 -5.87 -16.97
C PHE A 50 6.53 -7.10 -16.60
N ARG A 51 5.57 -7.51 -17.44
CA ARG A 51 4.72 -8.69 -17.20
C ARG A 51 5.37 -10.00 -17.64
N TRP A 52 6.41 -9.97 -18.48
CA TRP A 52 6.98 -11.16 -19.10
C TRP A 52 7.72 -12.08 -18.10
N ARG A 53 8.28 -11.54 -17.01
CA ARG A 53 8.95 -12.34 -15.97
C ARG A 53 8.59 -11.85 -14.57
N PRO A 54 7.42 -12.25 -14.02
CA PRO A 54 7.09 -11.93 -12.65
C PRO A 54 8.10 -12.61 -11.71
N VAL A 55 8.78 -11.81 -10.88
CA VAL A 55 9.70 -12.32 -9.86
C VAL A 55 8.88 -12.75 -8.65
N SER A 56 8.71 -14.06 -8.48
CA SER A 56 8.20 -14.62 -7.22
C SER A 56 9.34 -14.77 -6.21
N ARG A 57 9.14 -14.29 -4.98
CA ARG A 57 10.10 -14.44 -3.88
C ARG A 57 9.47 -15.31 -2.80
N THR A 58 10.16 -16.38 -2.43
CA THR A 58 9.83 -17.16 -1.24
C THR A 58 10.76 -16.73 -0.10
N VAL A 59 10.19 -16.56 1.10
CA VAL A 59 10.93 -16.22 2.32
C VAL A 59 11.11 -17.48 3.16
N PHE A 60 12.30 -17.63 3.76
CA PHE A 60 12.64 -18.77 4.62
C PHE A 60 13.04 -18.24 6.01
N PRO A 61 12.05 -17.90 6.87
CA PRO A 61 12.34 -17.34 8.19
C PRO A 61 13.12 -18.31 9.10
N GLU A 62 13.14 -19.61 8.80
CA GLU A 62 13.94 -20.62 9.51
C GLU A 62 15.45 -20.43 9.31
N ARG A 63 15.86 -19.71 8.26
CA ARG A 63 17.28 -19.44 7.95
C ARG A 63 17.76 -18.13 8.56
N LEU A 64 16.91 -17.42 9.30
CA LEU A 64 17.30 -16.19 9.97
C LEU A 64 18.30 -16.53 11.10
N PRO A 65 19.29 -15.66 11.32
CA PRO A 65 20.19 -15.80 12.45
C PRO A 65 19.42 -15.60 13.77
N GLU A 66 19.99 -16.08 14.87
CA GLU A 66 19.44 -15.87 16.21
C GLU A 66 19.21 -14.39 16.51
N ASP A 67 18.24 -14.12 17.39
CA ASP A 67 17.74 -12.79 17.76
C ASP A 67 18.85 -11.79 18.12
N ASP A 68 19.93 -12.26 18.73
CA ASP A 68 21.09 -11.45 19.12
C ASP A 68 21.87 -10.86 17.94
N LYS A 69 21.79 -11.49 16.77
CA LYS A 69 22.49 -11.07 15.53
C LYS A 69 21.60 -10.28 14.58
N LEU A 70 20.31 -10.12 14.91
CA LEU A 70 19.40 -9.30 14.11
C LEU A 70 19.77 -7.80 14.19
N PRO A 71 19.61 -7.03 13.11
CA PRO A 71 19.87 -5.59 13.12
C PRO A 71 18.86 -4.81 13.98
N ALA A 72 19.12 -3.53 14.26
CA ALA A 72 18.08 -2.66 14.80
C ALA A 72 17.09 -2.27 13.69
N VAL A 73 15.81 -2.18 14.01
CA VAL A 73 14.72 -1.82 13.08
C VAL A 73 13.88 -0.71 13.67
N ASP A 74 13.77 0.38 12.92
CA ASP A 74 12.91 1.51 13.23
C ASP A 74 11.67 1.47 12.34
N VAL A 75 10.49 1.43 12.94
CA VAL A 75 9.21 1.53 12.25
C VAL A 75 8.71 2.96 12.37
N PHE A 76 8.59 3.65 11.24
CA PHE A 76 8.08 5.01 11.17
C PHE A 76 6.64 5.00 10.65
N ILE A 77 5.72 5.57 11.41
CA ILE A 77 4.31 5.72 11.03
C ILE A 77 4.05 7.22 10.89
N CYS A 78 3.60 7.66 9.72
CA CYS A 78 3.21 9.05 9.49
C CYS A 78 1.70 9.15 9.41
N THR A 79 1.13 10.17 10.04
CA THR A 79 -0.27 10.56 9.84
C THR A 79 -0.34 12.05 9.55
N ALA A 80 -1.23 12.43 8.64
CA ALA A 80 -1.35 13.82 8.17
C ALA A 80 -2.68 14.47 8.51
N ASP A 81 -3.78 13.70 8.58
CA ASP A 81 -5.12 14.27 8.74
C ASP A 81 -6.04 13.29 9.49
N PRO A 82 -6.52 13.64 10.70
CA PRO A 82 -7.37 12.76 11.49
C PRO A 82 -8.75 12.49 10.88
N GLU A 83 -9.22 13.31 9.92
CA GLU A 83 -10.50 13.06 9.24
C GLU A 83 -10.36 12.00 8.15
N LYS A 84 -9.23 12.01 7.42
CA LYS A 84 -8.93 11.00 6.39
C LYS A 84 -8.38 9.71 6.96
N GLU A 85 -7.64 9.82 8.07
CA GLU A 85 -6.98 8.72 8.77
C GLU A 85 -7.50 8.69 10.22
N PRO A 86 -8.59 7.95 10.49
CA PRO A 86 -9.19 7.93 11.82
C PRO A 86 -8.15 7.53 12.87
N PRO A 87 -8.05 8.26 14.01
CA PRO A 87 -7.04 7.97 15.04
C PRO A 87 -7.07 6.53 15.54
N VAL A 88 -8.23 5.86 15.54
CA VAL A 88 -8.37 4.45 15.92
C VAL A 88 -7.59 3.52 14.98
N LEU A 89 -7.58 3.80 13.69
CA LEU A 89 -6.80 3.03 12.72
C LEU A 89 -5.31 3.23 12.96
N VAL A 90 -4.89 4.46 13.22
CA VAL A 90 -3.49 4.79 13.56
C VAL A 90 -3.06 4.08 14.85
N MET A 91 -3.90 4.09 15.88
CA MET A 91 -3.66 3.37 17.14
C MET A 91 -3.47 1.87 16.91
N ASN A 92 -4.32 1.24 16.11
CA ASN A 92 -4.21 -0.19 15.78
C ASN A 92 -2.90 -0.48 15.06
N THR A 93 -2.51 0.34 14.08
CA THR A 93 -1.24 0.19 13.37
C THR A 93 -0.04 0.30 14.32
N VAL A 94 -0.04 1.28 15.23
CA VAL A 94 1.05 1.44 16.20
C VAL A 94 1.12 0.25 17.16
N ILE A 95 -0.02 -0.19 17.73
CA ILE A 95 -0.05 -1.34 18.64
C ILE A 95 0.38 -2.63 17.93
N SER A 96 -0.07 -2.85 16.69
CA SER A 96 0.36 -3.97 15.86
C SER A 96 1.86 -3.93 15.56
N ALA A 97 2.42 -2.76 15.26
CA ALA A 97 3.85 -2.59 15.05
C ALA A 97 4.66 -2.90 16.33
N MET A 98 4.20 -2.43 17.49
CA MET A 98 4.84 -2.74 18.78
C MET A 98 4.74 -4.22 19.18
N ALA A 99 3.75 -4.95 18.65
CA ALA A 99 3.54 -6.36 18.92
C ALA A 99 4.33 -7.29 17.99
N LEU A 100 5.13 -6.76 17.05
CA LEU A 100 5.97 -7.56 16.16
C LEU A 100 6.87 -8.55 16.94
N ASP A 101 7.06 -9.73 16.35
CA ASP A 101 7.95 -10.77 16.87
C ASP A 101 9.41 -10.40 16.60
N TYR A 102 9.90 -9.43 17.37
CA TYR A 102 11.26 -8.90 17.30
C TYR A 102 11.79 -8.62 18.70
N PRO A 103 13.13 -8.68 18.91
CA PRO A 103 13.75 -8.30 20.17
C PRO A 103 13.37 -6.87 20.57
N PRO A 104 12.85 -6.64 21.79
CA PRO A 104 12.33 -5.34 22.21
C PRO A 104 13.43 -4.26 22.29
N GLU A 105 14.68 -4.67 22.46
CA GLU A 105 15.85 -3.79 22.51
C GLU A 105 16.22 -3.22 21.14
N LYS A 106 15.74 -3.85 20.06
CA LYS A 106 16.11 -3.55 18.68
C LYS A 106 14.95 -3.01 17.84
N LEU A 107 13.73 -3.08 18.36
CA LEU A 107 12.54 -2.57 17.69
C LEU A 107 12.14 -1.22 18.30
N HIS A 108 12.18 -0.18 17.47
CA HIS A 108 11.70 1.14 17.86
C HIS A 108 10.55 1.55 16.95
N VAL A 109 9.49 2.10 17.53
CA VAL A 109 8.31 2.55 16.77
C VAL A 109 8.13 4.04 17.01
N TYR A 110 8.13 4.80 15.93
CA TYR A 110 7.99 6.26 15.93
C TYR A 110 6.72 6.63 15.17
N LEU A 111 5.98 7.59 15.73
CA LEU A 111 4.80 8.18 15.09
C LEU A 111 5.07 9.66 14.82
N SER A 112 4.99 10.08 13.56
CA SER A 112 4.96 11.48 13.14
C SER A 112 3.52 11.89 12.86
N ASP A 113 3.04 12.90 13.58
CA ASP A 113 1.73 13.51 13.34
C ASP A 113 1.95 14.88 12.69
N ASP A 114 1.89 14.91 11.36
CA ASP A 114 2.06 16.12 10.56
C ASP A 114 0.79 16.99 10.61
N GLY A 115 -0.36 16.40 10.96
CA GLY A 115 -1.63 17.10 11.15
C GLY A 115 -1.72 17.84 12.49
N GLY A 116 -0.84 17.52 13.44
CA GLY A 116 -0.76 18.18 14.74
C GLY A 116 -2.07 18.16 15.53
N ALA A 117 -2.86 17.09 15.39
CA ALA A 117 -4.23 17.07 15.89
C ALA A 117 -4.30 16.56 17.33
N ASP A 118 -4.97 17.32 18.20
CA ASP A 118 -5.16 16.93 19.62
C ASP A 118 -5.81 15.56 19.81
N VAL A 119 -6.66 15.16 18.87
CA VAL A 119 -7.35 13.86 18.87
C VAL A 119 -6.37 12.70 18.68
N THR A 120 -5.35 12.87 17.84
CA THR A 120 -4.29 11.88 17.61
C THR A 120 -3.45 11.72 18.87
N LEU A 121 -3.06 12.83 19.51
CA LEU A 121 -2.32 12.79 20.78
C LEU A 121 -3.08 12.06 21.89
N LYS A 122 -4.38 12.35 22.06
CA LYS A 122 -5.24 11.69 23.04
C LYS A 122 -5.43 10.20 22.71
N GLY A 123 -5.67 9.88 21.44
CA GLY A 123 -5.76 8.51 20.95
C GLY A 123 -4.49 7.72 21.29
N MET A 124 -3.33 8.27 20.99
CA MET A 124 -2.05 7.63 21.27
C MET A 124 -1.77 7.43 22.76
N ARG A 125 -2.23 8.34 23.62
CA ARG A 125 -2.15 8.15 25.07
C ARG A 125 -2.95 6.93 25.54
N GLU A 126 -4.16 6.75 25.02
CA GLU A 126 -4.98 5.58 25.35
C GLU A 126 -4.42 4.30 24.72
N ALA A 127 -3.91 4.37 23.49
CA ALA A 127 -3.22 3.24 22.85
C ALA A 127 -2.01 2.78 23.65
N TRP A 128 -1.20 3.70 24.18
CA TRP A 128 -0.06 3.35 25.04
C TRP A 128 -0.48 2.64 26.33
N ARG A 129 -1.59 3.08 26.96
CA ARG A 129 -2.14 2.41 28.15
C ARG A 129 -2.60 1.00 27.82
N PHE A 130 -3.31 0.84 26.70
CA PHE A 130 -3.77 -0.46 26.23
C PHE A 130 -2.60 -1.39 25.86
N ALA A 131 -1.58 -0.87 25.19
CA ALA A 131 -0.41 -1.60 24.74
C ALA A 131 0.33 -2.31 25.89
N LYS A 132 0.39 -1.70 27.07
CA LYS A 132 1.00 -2.32 28.27
C LYS A 132 0.38 -3.66 28.65
N TRP A 133 -0.92 -3.82 28.44
CA TRP A 133 -1.63 -5.05 28.75
C TRP A 133 -1.70 -5.99 27.53
N TRP A 134 -1.87 -5.42 26.34
CA TRP A 134 -2.02 -6.17 25.09
C TRP A 134 -0.73 -6.83 24.61
N ILE A 135 0.42 -6.14 24.68
CA ILE A 135 1.69 -6.66 24.14
C ILE A 135 2.14 -7.93 24.88
N PRO A 136 2.18 -7.99 26.23
CA PRO A 136 2.52 -9.23 26.93
C PRO A 136 1.54 -10.37 26.63
N PHE A 137 0.25 -10.05 26.46
CA PHE A 137 -0.76 -11.02 26.07
C PHE A 137 -0.48 -11.63 24.69
N CYS A 138 -0.20 -10.79 23.68
CA CYS A 138 0.15 -11.25 22.33
C CYS A 138 1.40 -12.14 22.34
N LYS A 139 2.46 -11.73 23.05
CA LYS A 139 3.70 -12.50 23.13
C LYS A 139 3.54 -13.83 23.88
N SER A 140 2.66 -13.91 24.87
CA SER A 140 2.40 -15.13 25.63
C SER A 140 1.48 -16.13 24.91
N LYS A 141 0.49 -15.65 24.13
CA LYS A 141 -0.60 -16.46 23.60
C LYS A 141 -0.50 -16.72 22.09
N PHE A 142 0.13 -15.83 21.34
CA PHE A 142 0.22 -15.89 19.89
C PHE A 142 1.67 -16.01 19.44
N THR A 143 2.16 -17.24 19.40
CA THR A 143 3.44 -17.53 18.76
C THR A 143 3.26 -17.40 17.23
N ARG A 144 3.87 -16.35 16.67
CA ARG A 144 4.27 -16.21 15.25
C ARG A 144 3.26 -15.77 14.18
N TRP A 145 1.93 -15.80 14.39
CA TRP A 145 0.98 -15.65 13.25
C TRP A 145 -0.12 -14.57 13.31
N VAL A 146 -0.31 -13.80 14.40
CA VAL A 146 -1.55 -12.98 14.56
C VAL A 146 -1.37 -11.47 14.73
N THR A 147 -0.15 -10.94 14.60
CA THR A 147 0.07 -9.48 14.71
C THR A 147 -0.60 -8.66 13.59
N CYS A 148 -1.06 -9.29 12.51
CA CYS A 148 -1.71 -8.65 11.38
C CYS A 148 -3.25 -8.85 11.32
N GLN A 149 -3.94 -9.20 12.41
CA GLN A 149 -5.42 -9.28 12.37
C GLN A 149 -6.14 -8.01 12.83
N MET A 150 -5.52 -7.12 13.60
CA MET A 150 -6.21 -5.92 14.09
C MET A 150 -6.39 -4.81 13.04
N SER A 151 -5.63 -4.85 11.94
CA SER A 151 -5.78 -3.90 10.83
C SER A 151 -6.79 -4.34 9.76
N LEU A 152 -7.25 -5.59 9.78
CA LEU A 152 -8.27 -6.12 8.87
C LEU A 152 -9.65 -5.98 9.52
N GLY A 153 -10.04 -4.74 9.80
CA GLY A 153 -11.42 -4.39 10.10
C GLY A 153 -12.25 -4.59 8.83
N HIS A 154 -13.02 -5.68 8.81
CA HIS A 154 -14.25 -5.76 8.04
C HIS A 154 -15.37 -5.01 8.78
#